data_AF-A0A8D9A7E3-F1
#
_entry.id   AF-A0A8D9A7E3-F1
#
_cell.length_a   1.000
_cell.length_b   1.000
_cell.length_c   1.000
_cell.angle_alpha   90.00
_cell.angle_beta   90.00
_cell.angle_gamma   90.00
#
_symmetry.space_group_name_H-M   'P 1'
#
loop_
_entity.id
_entity.type
_entity.pdbx_description
1 polymer ?
#
loop_
_entity_poly.entity_id
_entity_poly.type
_entity_poly.pdbx_seq_one_letter_code
_entity_poly.pdbx_strand_id
1 'polypeptide(L)'
;SRSRPLSLSPLPSQSLAVNITIPAPLPLTTTITVLGLPLAVNITVSVPVPLGTSITVLAQPLAVNITVSVPLPLDTTITVLGQPLAVNITVPAPLPLATTITVLGRPLAVNITVSVPLPLATTITVLGRPLAVNITVSVPLPLDTTITVLGQPLAVNITVSVPLPLDTTITVLGQPLAVNIAVSVPL
;
A
#
# COMPACT_ATOMS: atom_id res chain seq x y z
N SER A 1 26.52 -15.43 -9.26
CA SER A 1 26.52 -14.32 -8.28
C SER A 1 25.18 -14.35 -7.56
N ARG A 2 25.13 -14.76 -6.28
CA ARG A 2 23.86 -14.82 -5.52
C ARG A 2 23.52 -13.40 -5.06
N SER A 3 22.57 -12.73 -5.72
CA SER A 3 22.05 -11.45 -5.25
C SER A 3 21.41 -11.66 -3.87
N ARG A 4 22.03 -11.10 -2.84
CA ARG A 4 21.59 -11.21 -1.45
C ARG A 4 20.35 -10.33 -1.25
N PRO A 5 19.30 -10.79 -0.54
CA PRO A 5 18.16 -9.94 -0.19
C PRO A 5 18.66 -8.72 0.58
N LEU A 6 18.15 -7.54 0.23
CA LEU A 6 18.38 -6.34 1.02
C LEU A 6 17.38 -6.35 2.18
N SER A 7 17.88 -6.64 3.39
CA SER A 7 17.10 -6.60 4.62
C SER A 7 17.64 -5.49 5.51
N LEU A 8 16.84 -4.46 5.76
CA LEU A 8 17.18 -3.41 6.71
C LEU A 8 16.72 -3.82 8.11
N SER A 9 17.65 -3.84 9.05
CA SER A 9 17.37 -4.07 10.48
C SER A 9 16.55 -2.93 11.08
N PRO A 10 15.77 -3.17 12.16
CA PRO A 10 14.96 -2.14 12.80
C PRO A 10 15.83 -0.96 13.27
N LEU A 11 15.39 0.26 12.90
CA LEU A 11 16.02 1.51 13.30
C LEU A 11 15.71 1.83 14.77
N PRO A 12 16.59 2.53 15.50
CA PRO A 12 16.46 2.75 16.93
C PRO A 12 15.20 3.57 17.29
N SER A 13 14.60 3.21 18.43
CA SER A 13 13.30 3.66 18.96
C SER A 13 13.14 5.16 19.22
N GLN A 14 14.17 5.98 18.97
CA GLN A 14 14.19 7.43 19.23
C GLN A 14 14.41 8.28 17.97
N SER A 15 14.37 7.68 16.78
CA SER A 15 14.58 8.43 15.54
C SER A 15 13.39 9.35 15.27
N LEU A 16 13.62 10.67 15.26
CA LEU A 16 12.59 11.66 14.92
C LEU A 16 11.93 11.36 13.56
N ALA A 17 12.72 10.93 12.58
CA ALA A 17 12.22 10.49 11.28
C ALA A 17 13.02 9.29 10.78
N VAL A 18 12.33 8.35 10.14
CA VAL A 18 12.91 7.22 9.41
C VAL A 18 12.75 7.51 7.92
N ASN A 19 13.87 7.75 7.22
CA ASN A 19 13.87 7.91 5.76
C ASN A 19 14.67 6.79 5.11
N ILE A 20 14.02 5.99 4.27
CA ILE A 20 14.64 4.86 3.58
C ILE A 20 14.48 5.08 2.08
N THR A 21 15.60 5.06 1.35
CA THR A 21 15.60 5.19 -0.11
C THR A 21 16.47 4.09 -0.71
N ILE A 22 15.89 3.30 -1.61
CA ILE A 22 16.57 2.17 -2.25
C ILE A 22 16.57 2.38 -3.77
N PRO A 23 17.66 2.91 -4.35
CA PRO A 23 17.83 3.08 -5.79
C PRO A 23 18.73 1.96 -6.40
N ALA A 24 18.55 0.71 -5.97
CA ALA A 24 19.48 -0.38 -6.30
C ALA A 24 19.08 -1.14 -7.58
N PRO A 25 20.04 -1.56 -8.43
CA PRO A 25 19.70 -2.21 -9.70
C PRO A 25 19.30 -3.69 -9.60
N LEU A 26 19.65 -4.42 -8.52
CA LEU A 26 19.64 -5.90 -8.54
C LEU A 26 19.26 -6.68 -7.25
N PRO A 27 18.52 -6.16 -6.25
CA PRO A 27 17.98 -7.03 -5.21
C PRO A 27 16.87 -7.91 -5.83
N LEU A 28 17.08 -9.24 -5.86
CA LEU A 28 16.00 -10.19 -6.19
C LEU A 28 14.82 -10.01 -5.22
N THR A 29 15.07 -9.62 -3.97
CA THR A 29 14.01 -9.29 -3.02
C THR A 29 14.44 -8.14 -2.12
N THR A 30 13.49 -7.26 -1.81
CA THR A 30 13.68 -6.11 -0.93
C THR A 30 12.74 -6.24 0.27
N THR A 31 13.31 -6.27 1.48
CA THR A 31 12.54 -6.32 2.72
C THR A 31 12.91 -5.15 3.62
N ILE A 32 11.89 -4.36 3.99
CA ILE A 32 12.05 -3.21 4.87
C ILE A 32 11.16 -3.41 6.08
N THR A 33 11.76 -3.41 7.27
CA THR A 33 11.03 -3.47 8.54
C THR A 33 11.36 -2.24 9.37
N VAL A 34 10.34 -1.43 9.67
CA VAL A 34 10.45 -0.29 10.59
C VAL A 34 9.72 -0.64 11.87
N LEU A 35 10.42 -0.58 13.00
CA LEU A 35 9.88 -0.79 14.35
C LEU A 35 10.05 0.49 15.18
N GLY A 36 9.17 0.70 16.17
CA GLY A 36 9.34 1.72 17.20
C GLY A 36 8.36 2.88 17.10
N LEU A 37 8.74 4.06 17.60
CA LEU A 37 7.89 5.25 17.66
C LEU A 37 8.52 6.46 16.94
N PRO A 38 8.94 6.33 15.66
CA PRO A 38 9.43 7.48 14.92
C PRO A 38 8.33 8.51 14.75
N LEU A 39 8.66 9.79 14.66
CA LEU A 39 7.65 10.83 14.40
C LEU A 39 7.13 10.74 12.96
N ALA A 40 7.98 10.37 12.01
CA ALA A 40 7.62 10.15 10.62
C ALA A 40 8.36 8.96 10.00
N VAL A 41 7.71 8.25 9.09
CA VAL A 41 8.31 7.17 8.27
C VAL A 41 8.11 7.52 6.80
N ASN A 42 9.20 7.65 6.06
CA ASN A 42 9.20 7.85 4.62
C ASN A 42 10.03 6.74 3.95
N ILE A 43 9.40 5.97 3.07
CA ILE A 43 10.04 4.85 2.38
C ILE A 43 9.83 5.03 0.88
N THR A 44 10.93 5.10 0.15
CA THR A 44 10.95 5.15 -1.32
C THR A 44 11.74 3.98 -1.86
N VAL A 45 11.07 3.10 -2.60
CA VAL A 45 11.69 1.95 -3.26
C VAL A 45 11.59 2.14 -4.77
N SER A 46 12.75 2.21 -5.43
CA SER A 46 12.87 2.32 -6.89
C SER A 46 13.89 1.31 -7.38
N VAL A 47 13.41 0.12 -7.76
CA VAL A 47 14.25 -1.01 -8.18
C VAL A 47 13.77 -1.48 -9.56
N PRO A 48 14.65 -1.78 -10.53
CA PRO A 48 14.24 -2.18 -11.88
C PRO A 48 13.49 -3.52 -11.95
N VAL A 49 14.00 -4.57 -11.28
CA VAL A 49 13.46 -5.95 -11.40
C VAL A 49 13.62 -6.76 -10.09
N PRO A 50 12.96 -6.40 -8.99
CA PRO A 50 12.88 -7.29 -7.84
C PRO A 50 11.86 -8.41 -8.12
N LEU A 51 12.14 -9.64 -7.71
CA LEU A 51 11.11 -10.68 -7.58
C LEU A 51 10.08 -10.31 -6.50
N GLY A 52 10.45 -9.55 -5.47
CA GLY A 52 9.47 -9.16 -4.45
C GLY A 52 9.88 -7.95 -3.62
N THR A 53 8.89 -7.15 -3.24
CA THR A 53 9.06 -6.02 -2.31
C THR A 53 8.13 -6.21 -1.12
N SER A 54 8.69 -6.28 0.08
CA SER A 54 7.93 -6.35 1.34
C SER A 54 8.30 -5.17 2.23
N ILE A 55 7.31 -4.38 2.63
CA ILE A 55 7.47 -3.26 3.53
C ILE A 55 6.55 -3.47 4.72
N THR A 56 7.13 -3.52 5.91
CA THR A 56 6.40 -3.65 7.17
C THR A 56 6.74 -2.47 8.08
N VAL A 57 5.74 -1.69 8.44
CA VAL A 57 5.86 -0.61 9.41
C VAL A 57 5.04 -0.99 10.64
N LEU A 58 5.70 -1.34 11.73
CA LEU A 58 5.09 -1.62 13.03
C LEU A 58 5.47 -0.49 14.00
N ALA A 59 4.72 0.61 13.90
CA ALA A 59 5.04 1.85 14.57
C ALA A 59 3.82 2.74 14.80
N GLN A 60 3.94 3.74 15.68
CA GLN A 60 2.92 4.78 15.87
C GLN A 60 3.42 6.18 15.43
N PRO A 61 3.85 6.37 14.16
CA PRO A 61 4.33 7.66 13.73
C PRO A 61 3.21 8.66 13.50
N LEU A 62 3.49 9.96 13.51
CA LEU A 62 2.51 10.94 13.04
C LEU A 62 2.14 10.67 11.56
N ALA A 63 3.12 10.31 10.73
CA ALA A 63 2.90 10.05 9.31
C ALA A 63 3.70 8.86 8.78
N VAL A 64 3.07 8.07 7.91
CA VAL A 64 3.69 7.02 7.09
C VAL A 64 3.49 7.36 5.62
N ASN A 65 4.58 7.56 4.89
CA ASN A 65 4.60 7.75 3.44
C ASN A 65 5.41 6.64 2.79
N ILE A 66 4.77 5.87 1.91
CA ILE A 66 5.41 4.75 1.22
C ILE A 66 5.18 4.93 -0.28
N THR A 67 6.27 5.02 -1.03
CA THR A 67 6.27 5.03 -2.50
C THR A 67 7.04 3.84 -3.02
N VAL A 68 6.38 2.99 -3.80
CA VAL A 68 7.00 1.82 -4.43
C VAL A 68 6.84 1.93 -5.94
N SER A 69 7.92 2.32 -6.62
CA SER A 69 7.97 2.52 -8.07
C SER A 69 8.86 1.45 -8.70
N VAL A 70 8.26 0.33 -9.08
CA VAL A 70 9.01 -0.85 -9.54
C VAL A 70 8.43 -1.30 -10.89
N PRO A 71 9.25 -1.37 -11.97
CA PRO A 71 8.83 -1.80 -13.29
C PRO A 71 8.19 -3.19 -13.33
N LEU A 72 8.84 -4.19 -12.72
CA LEU A 72 8.50 -5.61 -12.82
C LEU A 72 8.64 -6.35 -11.47
N PRO A 73 7.93 -5.96 -10.39
CA PRO A 73 7.87 -6.82 -9.21
C PRO A 73 7.08 -8.09 -9.53
N LEU A 74 7.46 -9.25 -8.97
CA LEU A 74 6.53 -10.39 -8.97
C LEU A 74 5.41 -10.08 -7.97
N ASP A 75 5.79 -9.68 -6.74
CA ASP A 75 4.85 -9.32 -5.68
C ASP A 75 5.25 -8.03 -4.94
N THR A 76 4.25 -7.21 -4.59
CA THR A 76 4.41 -6.08 -3.67
C THR A 76 3.50 -6.25 -2.47
N THR A 77 4.08 -6.29 -1.27
CA THR A 77 3.37 -6.34 0.01
C THR A 77 3.73 -5.15 0.86
N ILE A 78 2.72 -4.40 1.29
CA ILE A 78 2.87 -3.28 2.22
C ILE A 78 1.95 -3.51 3.41
N THR A 79 2.54 -3.58 4.60
CA THR A 79 1.81 -3.71 5.86
C THR A 79 2.15 -2.54 6.77
N VAL A 80 1.13 -1.79 7.17
CA VAL A 80 1.24 -0.73 8.18
C VAL A 80 0.38 -1.12 9.37
N LEU A 81 1.01 -1.29 10.52
CA LEU A 81 0.36 -1.66 11.78
C LEU A 81 0.65 -0.59 12.84
N GLY A 82 -0.40 0.03 13.36
CA GLY A 82 -0.28 1.00 14.44
C GLY A 82 -1.38 2.06 14.47
N GLN A 83 -1.07 3.24 15.00
CA GLN A 83 -2.01 4.36 15.07
C GLN A 83 -1.44 5.64 14.45
N PRO A 84 -1.00 5.62 13.19
CA PRO A 84 -0.44 6.82 12.59
C PRO A 84 -1.50 7.86 12.29
N LEU A 85 -1.24 9.17 12.44
CA LEU A 85 -2.28 10.13 12.04
C LEU A 85 -2.58 10.01 10.54
N ALA A 86 -1.56 9.88 9.70
CA ALA A 86 -1.75 9.73 8.26
C ALA A 86 -0.96 8.54 7.70
N VAL A 87 -1.60 7.79 6.82
CA VAL A 87 -0.96 6.77 5.97
C VAL A 87 -1.18 7.16 4.51
N ASN A 88 -0.08 7.34 3.77
CA ASN A 88 -0.11 7.55 2.34
C ASN A 88 0.72 6.48 1.65
N ILE A 89 0.09 5.68 0.79
CA ILE A 89 0.74 4.61 0.05
C ILE A 89 0.51 4.85 -1.44
N THR A 90 1.59 4.95 -2.20
CA THR A 90 1.56 5.12 -3.65
C THR A 90 2.34 3.98 -4.30
N VAL A 91 1.69 3.22 -5.17
CA VAL A 91 2.31 2.13 -5.93
C VAL A 91 2.09 2.34 -7.43
N PRO A 92 2.96 3.12 -8.10
CA PRO A 92 3.01 3.18 -9.56
C PRO A 92 3.95 2.08 -10.08
N ALA A 93 3.37 0.95 -10.50
CA ALA A 93 4.15 -0.19 -10.98
C ALA A 93 3.59 -0.64 -12.34
N PRO A 94 4.40 -0.76 -13.41
CA PRO A 94 3.98 -1.28 -14.71
C PRO A 94 3.40 -2.70 -14.67
N LEU A 95 4.03 -3.64 -13.97
CA LEU A 95 3.73 -5.08 -14.09
C LEU A 95 3.97 -5.91 -12.79
N PRO A 96 3.35 -5.59 -11.64
CA PRO A 96 3.24 -6.54 -10.53
C PRO A 96 2.37 -7.74 -10.93
N LEU A 97 2.67 -8.98 -10.52
CA LEU A 97 1.64 -10.03 -10.55
C LEU A 97 0.63 -9.78 -9.43
N ALA A 98 1.07 -9.48 -8.21
CA ALA A 98 0.18 -9.18 -7.11
C ALA A 98 0.60 -7.93 -6.33
N THR A 99 -0.40 -7.12 -5.94
CA THR A 99 -0.23 -6.03 -4.99
C THR A 99 -1.14 -6.26 -3.79
N THR A 100 -0.54 -6.33 -2.60
CA THR A 100 -1.25 -6.45 -1.33
C THR A 100 -0.90 -5.29 -0.43
N ILE A 101 -1.92 -4.53 0.00
CA ILE A 101 -1.78 -3.43 0.93
C ILE A 101 -2.67 -3.70 2.14
N THR A 102 -2.08 -3.74 3.33
CA THR A 102 -2.80 -3.90 4.59
C THR A 102 -2.48 -2.74 5.51
N VAL A 103 -3.51 -2.02 5.95
CA VAL A 103 -3.42 -0.98 6.98
C VAL A 103 -4.29 -1.39 8.16
N LEU A 104 -3.64 -1.62 9.31
CA LEU A 104 -4.31 -2.05 10.54
C LEU A 104 -4.12 -1.01 11.64
N GLY A 105 -5.24 -0.57 12.22
CA GLY A 105 -5.27 0.17 13.47
C GLY A 105 -6.19 1.39 13.42
N ARG A 106 -5.72 2.54 13.92
CA ARG A 106 -6.60 3.73 14.09
C ARG A 106 -6.04 4.99 13.43
N PRO A 107 -5.74 4.97 12.12
CA PRO A 107 -5.21 6.16 11.49
C PRO A 107 -6.24 7.26 11.33
N LEU A 108 -5.88 8.54 11.42
CA LEU A 108 -6.86 9.60 11.14
C LEU A 108 -7.28 9.57 9.66
N ALA A 109 -6.29 9.44 8.77
CA ALA A 109 -6.52 9.36 7.33
C ALA A 109 -5.69 8.23 6.69
N VAL A 110 -6.31 7.51 5.76
CA VAL A 110 -5.64 6.53 4.89
C VAL A 110 -5.87 6.93 3.45
N ASN A 111 -4.79 7.15 2.71
CA ASN A 111 -4.81 7.41 1.28
C ASN A 111 -3.97 6.34 0.58
N ILE A 112 -4.60 5.58 -0.31
CA ILE A 112 -3.94 4.52 -1.07
C ILE A 112 -4.19 4.77 -2.54
N THR A 113 -3.11 4.89 -3.31
CA THR A 113 -3.14 5.03 -4.76
C THR A 113 -2.35 3.88 -5.38
N VAL A 114 -3.04 3.06 -6.16
CA VAL A 114 -2.45 1.97 -6.92
C VAL A 114 -2.71 2.25 -8.40
N SER A 115 -1.63 2.43 -9.16
CA SER A 115 -1.71 2.70 -10.60
C SER A 115 -0.85 1.68 -11.33
N VAL A 116 -1.49 0.69 -11.94
CA VAL A 116 -0.81 -0.49 -12.44
C VAL A 116 -1.39 -0.94 -13.79
N PRO A 117 -0.62 -0.98 -14.89
CA PRO A 117 -1.05 -1.48 -16.19
C PRO A 117 -1.64 -2.91 -16.22
N LEU A 118 -0.95 -3.90 -15.65
CA LEU A 118 -1.40 -5.30 -15.66
C LEU A 118 -1.10 -6.06 -14.35
N PRO A 119 -1.83 -5.82 -13.24
CA PRO A 119 -1.78 -6.75 -12.12
C PRO A 119 -2.58 -8.02 -12.42
N LEU A 120 -2.16 -9.19 -11.92
CA LEU A 120 -3.10 -10.32 -11.83
C LEU A 120 -4.08 -10.05 -10.67
N ALA A 121 -3.60 -9.57 -9.53
CA ALA A 121 -4.46 -9.32 -8.38
C ALA A 121 -4.08 -8.04 -7.62
N THR A 122 -5.09 -7.28 -7.20
CA THR A 122 -4.93 -6.17 -6.25
C THR A 122 -5.81 -6.42 -5.04
N THR A 123 -5.18 -6.50 -3.85
CA THR A 123 -5.88 -6.62 -2.57
C THR A 123 -5.54 -5.44 -1.68
N ILE A 124 -6.57 -4.72 -1.24
CA ILE A 124 -6.43 -3.62 -0.28
C ILE A 124 -7.31 -3.92 0.92
N THR A 125 -6.71 -3.99 2.10
CA THR A 125 -7.43 -4.18 3.36
C THR A 125 -7.12 -3.03 4.31
N VAL A 126 -8.16 -2.32 4.76
CA VAL A 126 -8.07 -1.30 5.79
C VAL A 126 -8.94 -1.75 6.96
N LEU A 127 -8.33 -2.03 8.10
CA LEU A 127 -9.02 -2.52 9.29
C LEU A 127 -8.83 -1.56 10.48
N GLY A 128 -9.94 -1.11 11.04
CA GLY A 128 -10.01 -0.40 12.32
C GLY A 128 -10.90 0.83 12.28
N ARG A 129 -10.45 1.96 12.85
CA ARG A 129 -11.32 3.14 13.02
C ARG A 129 -10.74 4.41 12.41
N PRO A 130 -10.55 4.45 11.08
CA PRO A 130 -10.09 5.66 10.45
C PRO A 130 -11.12 6.80 10.52
N LEU A 131 -10.70 8.04 10.36
CA LEU A 131 -11.65 9.12 10.10
C LEU A 131 -12.01 9.13 8.61
N ALA A 132 -11.00 9.10 7.75
CA ALA A 132 -11.18 9.08 6.29
C ALA A 132 -10.38 7.95 5.65
N VAL A 133 -10.98 7.28 4.67
CA VAL A 133 -10.32 6.31 3.80
C VAL A 133 -10.55 6.73 2.35
N ASN A 134 -9.47 7.00 1.62
CA ASN A 134 -9.50 7.25 0.19
C ASN A 134 -8.65 6.18 -0.51
N ILE A 135 -9.27 5.45 -1.42
CA ILE A 135 -8.61 4.40 -2.20
C ILE A 135 -8.85 4.70 -3.67
N THR A 136 -7.78 4.86 -4.43
CA THR A 136 -7.81 5.00 -5.89
C THR A 136 -7.04 3.85 -6.51
N VAL A 137 -7.71 3.10 -7.37
CA VAL A 137 -7.16 1.94 -8.07
C VAL A 137 -7.39 2.14 -9.56
N SER A 138 -6.32 2.38 -10.31
CA SER A 138 -6.36 2.62 -11.75
C SER A 138 -5.56 1.53 -12.45
N VAL A 139 -6.27 0.62 -13.13
CA VAL A 139 -5.73 -0.64 -13.60
C VAL A 139 -6.36 -1.02 -14.93
N PRO A 140 -5.62 -0.98 -16.05
CA PRO A 140 -6.09 -1.39 -17.37
C PRO A 140 -6.54 -2.86 -17.44
N LEU A 141 -5.77 -3.77 -16.86
CA LEU A 141 -6.01 -5.22 -16.95
C LEU A 141 -5.71 -5.92 -15.62
N PRO A 142 -6.45 -5.66 -14.52
CA PRO A 142 -6.44 -6.57 -13.38
C PRO A 142 -6.96 -7.95 -13.79
N LEU A 143 -6.78 -9.03 -13.02
CA LEU A 143 -7.62 -10.25 -13.13
C LEU A 143 -8.63 -10.33 -11.96
N ASP A 144 -8.22 -9.83 -10.78
CA ASP A 144 -9.08 -9.64 -9.60
C ASP A 144 -8.74 -8.34 -8.86
N THR A 145 -9.76 -7.61 -8.37
CA THR A 145 -9.59 -6.49 -7.43
C THR A 145 -10.46 -6.70 -6.21
N THR A 146 -9.84 -6.78 -5.03
CA THR A 146 -10.53 -6.87 -3.74
C THR A 146 -10.18 -5.68 -2.87
N ILE A 147 -11.19 -4.92 -2.45
CA ILE A 147 -11.04 -3.82 -1.50
C ILE A 147 -11.94 -4.12 -0.29
N THR A 148 -11.32 -4.24 0.88
CA THR A 148 -12.03 -4.45 2.15
C THR A 148 -11.72 -3.30 3.10
N VAL A 149 -12.76 -2.60 3.54
CA VAL A 149 -12.69 -1.58 4.59
C VAL A 149 -13.57 -2.05 5.74
N LEU A 150 -12.98 -2.37 6.89
CA LEU A 150 -13.70 -2.89 8.04
C LEU A 150 -13.49 -2.02 9.28
N GLY A 151 -14.60 -1.67 9.94
CA GLY A 151 -14.63 -1.01 11.24
C GLY A 151 -15.52 0.23 11.26
N GLN A 152 -15.01 1.41 11.63
CA GLN A 152 -15.84 2.62 11.75
C GLN A 152 -15.18 3.87 11.12
N PRO A 153 -14.96 3.87 9.80
CA PRO A 153 -14.62 5.11 9.08
C PRO A 153 -15.71 6.17 9.25
N LEU A 154 -15.39 7.47 9.29
CA LEU A 154 -16.41 8.51 9.09
C LEU A 154 -16.77 8.63 7.60
N ALA A 155 -15.75 8.68 6.75
CA ALA A 155 -15.90 8.76 5.30
C ALA A 155 -15.06 7.70 4.58
N VAL A 156 -15.66 7.06 3.58
CA VAL A 156 -14.98 6.13 2.67
C VAL A 156 -15.21 6.61 1.23
N ASN A 157 -14.12 6.83 0.50
CA ASN A 157 -14.13 7.10 -0.92
C ASN A 157 -13.28 6.06 -1.66
N ILE A 158 -13.90 5.32 -2.56
CA ILE A 158 -13.23 4.29 -3.36
C ILE A 158 -13.47 4.59 -4.83
N THR A 159 -12.41 4.77 -5.59
CA THR A 159 -12.47 4.91 -7.05
C THR A 159 -11.69 3.78 -7.68
N VAL A 160 -12.34 3.01 -8.55
CA VAL A 160 -11.75 1.93 -9.33
C VAL A 160 -11.97 2.24 -10.81
N SER A 161 -10.91 2.26 -11.61
CA SER A 161 -10.99 2.43 -13.07
C SER A 161 -10.37 1.23 -13.78
N VAL A 162 -11.21 0.47 -14.49
CA VAL A 162 -10.88 -0.82 -15.13
C VAL A 162 -11.53 -0.95 -16.52
N PRO A 163 -10.79 -0.93 -17.65
CA PRO A 163 -11.34 -1.02 -19.01
C PRO A 163 -11.93 -2.38 -19.42
N LEU A 164 -11.70 -3.47 -18.68
CA LEU A 164 -12.13 -4.81 -19.08
C LEU A 164 -12.99 -5.49 -18.00
N PRO A 165 -13.91 -6.41 -18.38
CA PRO A 165 -14.82 -7.06 -17.44
C PRO A 165 -14.05 -7.95 -16.48
N LEU A 166 -14.27 -7.72 -15.19
CA LEU A 166 -13.43 -8.27 -14.15
C LEU A 166 -14.15 -8.41 -12.81
N ASP A 167 -13.64 -9.33 -11.99
CA ASP A 167 -14.13 -9.54 -10.63
C ASP A 167 -13.59 -8.43 -9.71
N THR A 168 -14.43 -7.42 -9.50
CA THR A 168 -14.20 -6.34 -8.52
C THR A 168 -15.09 -6.56 -7.31
N THR A 169 -14.49 -6.91 -6.18
CA THR A 169 -15.18 -7.04 -4.90
C THR A 169 -14.83 -5.86 -4.01
N ILE A 170 -15.85 -5.09 -3.61
CA ILE A 170 -15.69 -4.00 -2.63
C ILE A 170 -16.58 -4.31 -1.43
N THR A 171 -15.96 -4.49 -0.28
CA THR A 171 -16.65 -4.72 0.99
C THR A 171 -16.35 -3.55 1.93
N VAL A 172 -17.39 -2.82 2.33
CA VAL A 172 -17.30 -1.81 3.39
C VAL A 172 -18.20 -2.27 4.53
N LEU A 173 -17.60 -2.74 5.62
CA LEU A 173 -18.32 -3.24 6.78
C LEU A 173 -18.09 -2.30 7.97
N GLY A 174 -19.16 -1.69 8.47
CA GLY A 174 -19.05 -0.69 9.52
C GLY A 174 -20.25 0.25 9.63
N GLN A 175 -20.05 1.37 10.31
CA GLN A 175 -21.02 2.47 10.37
C GLN A 175 -20.40 3.79 9.84
N PRO A 176 -20.09 3.88 8.54
CA PRO A 176 -19.68 5.14 7.93
C PRO A 176 -20.81 6.16 7.87
N LEU A 177 -20.47 7.43 8.04
CA LEU A 177 -21.39 8.55 7.79
C LEU A 177 -21.57 8.76 6.28
N ALA A 178 -20.50 8.55 5.50
CA ALA A 178 -20.54 8.67 4.05
C ALA A 178 -19.71 7.56 3.37
N VAL A 179 -20.26 6.97 2.32
CA VAL A 179 -19.57 6.02 1.44
C VAL A 179 -19.80 6.46 0.00
N ASN A 180 -18.72 6.74 -0.71
CA ASN A 180 -18.72 6.98 -2.15
C ASN A 180 -17.89 5.89 -2.83
N ILE A 181 -18.51 5.16 -3.76
CA ILE A 181 -17.83 4.12 -4.54
C ILE A 181 -18.11 4.43 -6.02
N ALA A 182 -17.04 4.66 -6.77
CA ALA A 182 -17.09 4.87 -8.21
C ALA A 182 -16.29 3.76 -8.90
N VAL A 183 -16.94 2.97 -9.74
CA VAL A 183 -16.29 1.97 -10.61
C VAL A 183 -16.53 2.39 -12.05
N SER A 184 -15.46 2.72 -12.77
CA SER A 184 -15.51 3.16 -14.16
C SER A 184 -14.92 2.10 -15.08
N VAL A 185 -15.68 1.72 -16.09
CA VAL A 185 -15.22 0.86 -17.20
C VAL A 185 -15.24 1.71 -18.47
N PRO A 186 -14.11 2.33 -18.87
CA PRO A 186 -14.06 3.03 -20.14
C PRO A 186 -14.30 2.04 -21.28
N LEU A 187 -15.32 2.33 -22.10
CA LEU A 187 -15.69 1.61 -23.32
C LEU A 187 -14.64 1.79 -24.43
#